data_AF-A0A9D8F6Z7-F1
#
_entry.id   AF-A0A9D8F6Z7-F1
#
_cell.length_a   1.000
_cell.length_b   1.000
_cell.length_c   1.000
_cell.angle_alpha   90.00
_cell.angle_beta   90.00
_cell.angle_gamma   90.00
#
_symmetry.space_group_name_H-M   'P 1'
#
loop_
_entity.id
_entity.type
_entity.pdbx_description
1 polymer ?
#
loop_
_entity_poly.entity_id
_entity_poly.type
_entity_poly.pdbx_seq_one_letter_code
_entity_poly.pdbx_strand_id
1 'polypeptide(L)'
;MEKNQVVFHDVSREVLTKKWTDWIDYWSVDFDFESKREILRIKNPESGEIEEVWTGDYVFENEWQSFRTKKDRSLELKSAFVERVPGRCKVAVKVVDIFGNDTMKIIEVTV
;
A
#
# COMPACT_ATOMS: atom_id res chain seq x y z
N MET A 1 -17.96 36.89 41.62
CA MET A 1 -16.76 36.06 41.39
C MET A 1 -17.25 34.65 41.11
N GLU A 2 -17.31 34.28 39.85
CA GLU A 2 -17.86 33.00 39.39
C GLU A 2 -16.71 31.98 39.32
N LYS A 3 -16.83 30.88 40.07
CA LYS A 3 -15.80 29.83 40.11
C LYS A 3 -15.94 28.99 38.84
N ASN A 4 -15.04 29.17 37.88
CA ASN A 4 -14.89 28.22 36.77
C ASN A 4 -14.46 26.86 37.33
N GLN A 5 -15.39 25.92 37.33
CA GLN A 5 -15.15 24.53 37.67
C GLN A 5 -14.53 23.83 36.46
N VAL A 6 -13.28 23.40 36.58
CA VAL A 6 -12.60 22.61 35.55
C VAL A 6 -13.25 21.21 35.53
N VAL A 7 -13.90 20.87 34.43
CA VAL A 7 -14.50 19.54 34.21
C VAL A 7 -13.43 18.61 33.64
N PHE A 8 -12.93 17.68 34.46
CA PHE A 8 -12.08 16.60 33.98
C PHE A 8 -12.95 15.52 33.33
N HIS A 9 -12.82 15.33 32.02
CA HIS A 9 -13.41 14.17 31.35
C HIS A 9 -12.52 12.97 31.60
N ASP A 10 -13.12 11.86 32.03
CA ASP A 10 -12.43 10.58 32.20
C ASP A 10 -12.03 10.04 30.81
N VAL A 11 -10.74 10.10 30.50
CA VAL A 11 -10.20 9.61 29.23
C VAL A 11 -9.90 8.13 29.40
N SER A 12 -10.80 7.28 28.93
CA SER A 12 -10.53 5.84 28.84
C SER A 12 -9.46 5.57 27.77
N ARG A 13 -8.45 4.74 28.11
CA ARG A 13 -7.42 4.30 27.18
C ARG A 13 -7.83 2.98 26.57
N GLU A 14 -7.97 2.95 25.25
CA GLU A 14 -8.16 1.71 24.50
C GLU A 14 -6.82 1.20 23.98
N VAL A 15 -6.52 -0.09 24.22
CA VAL A 15 -5.33 -0.73 23.68
C VAL A 15 -5.64 -1.20 22.26
N LEU A 16 -5.16 -0.43 21.28
CA LEU A 16 -5.44 -0.66 19.85
C LEU A 16 -4.70 -1.87 19.26
N THR A 17 -3.51 -2.19 19.76
CA THR A 17 -2.63 -3.22 19.21
C THR A 17 -2.11 -4.16 20.29
N LYS A 18 -2.14 -5.47 20.02
CA LYS A 18 -1.60 -6.53 20.91
C LYS A 18 -0.48 -7.31 20.24
N LYS A 19 -0.55 -7.47 18.91
CA LYS A 19 0.46 -8.12 18.08
C LYS A 19 0.89 -7.19 16.95
N TRP A 20 2.06 -7.43 16.39
CA TRP A 20 2.65 -6.55 15.38
C TRP A 20 1.76 -6.38 14.13
N THR A 21 0.99 -7.40 13.75
CA THR A 21 0.09 -7.31 12.58
C THR A 21 -1.07 -6.35 12.79
N ASP A 22 -1.40 -5.99 14.03
CA ASP A 22 -2.49 -5.07 14.33
C ASP A 22 -2.17 -3.64 13.88
N TRP A 23 -0.89 -3.36 13.59
CA TRP A 23 -0.45 -2.11 12.97
C TRP A 23 -0.73 -2.04 11.47
N ILE A 24 -1.11 -3.15 10.82
CA ILE A 24 -1.35 -3.21 9.38
C ILE A 24 -2.86 -3.19 9.14
N ASP A 25 -3.32 -2.20 8.36
CA ASP A 25 -4.71 -2.13 7.90
C ASP A 25 -4.87 -2.66 6.47
N TYR A 26 -3.86 -2.55 5.61
CA TYR A 26 -3.89 -3.01 4.23
C TYR A 26 -2.51 -3.49 3.78
N TRP A 27 -2.46 -4.53 2.94
CA TRP A 27 -1.27 -4.83 2.15
C TRP A 27 -1.63 -5.48 0.82
N SER A 28 -0.74 -5.32 -0.17
CA SER A 28 -0.90 -5.86 -1.51
C SER A 28 0.41 -6.34 -2.11
N VAL A 29 0.28 -7.15 -3.15
CA VAL A 29 1.39 -7.79 -3.87
C VAL A 29 1.22 -7.55 -5.37
N ASP A 30 2.34 -7.18 -5.98
CA ASP A 30 2.61 -7.24 -7.42
C ASP A 30 3.64 -8.36 -7.61
N PHE A 31 3.27 -9.43 -8.32
CA PHE A 31 4.09 -10.63 -8.49
C PHE A 31 5.13 -10.51 -9.61
N ASP A 32 5.03 -9.49 -10.46
CA ASP A 32 5.97 -9.22 -11.56
C ASP A 32 6.21 -7.71 -11.72
N PHE A 33 6.68 -7.09 -10.65
CA PHE A 33 6.98 -5.67 -10.62
C PHE A 33 8.06 -5.34 -11.66
N GLU A 34 7.96 -4.15 -12.25
CA GLU A 34 8.72 -3.68 -13.40
C GLU A 34 8.29 -4.24 -14.77
N SER A 35 7.25 -5.08 -14.83
CA SER A 35 6.65 -5.54 -16.08
C SER A 35 6.02 -4.40 -16.90
N LYS A 36 5.57 -3.33 -16.24
CA LYS A 36 4.87 -2.20 -16.86
C LYS A 36 5.48 -0.85 -16.49
N ARG A 37 6.03 -0.16 -17.50
CA ARG A 37 6.55 1.21 -17.35
C ARG A 37 5.42 2.20 -17.10
N GLU A 38 5.64 3.16 -16.22
CA GLU A 38 4.71 4.27 -16.01
C GLU A 38 4.88 5.33 -17.11
N ILE A 39 3.88 5.47 -17.97
CA ILE A 39 3.92 6.39 -19.11
C ILE A 39 2.95 7.56 -18.88
N LEU A 40 3.45 8.78 -18.96
CA LEU A 40 2.63 10.00 -18.95
C LEU A 40 2.34 10.46 -20.38
N ARG A 41 1.15 11.02 -20.58
CA ARG A 41 0.75 11.69 -21.81
C ARG A 41 0.82 13.19 -21.61
N ILE A 42 1.80 13.83 -22.24
CA ILE A 42 2.05 15.27 -22.10
C ILE A 42 1.66 15.93 -23.41
N LYS A 43 0.89 17.02 -23.35
CA LYS A 43 0.58 17.83 -24.52
C LYS A 43 1.69 18.84 -24.74
N ASN A 44 2.33 18.79 -25.90
CA ASN A 44 3.33 19.77 -26.30
C ASN A 44 2.65 21.13 -26.52
N PRO A 45 3.06 22.20 -25.81
CA PRO A 45 2.43 23.51 -25.91
C PRO A 45 2.68 24.21 -27.26
N GLU A 46 3.73 23.84 -27.98
CA GLU A 46 4.10 24.43 -29.28
C GLU A 46 3.43 23.71 -30.45
N SER A 47 3.48 22.38 -30.50
CA SER A 47 2.89 21.59 -31.59
C SER A 47 1.42 21.21 -31.35
N GLY A 48 0.97 21.20 -30.09
CA GLY A 48 -0.35 20.73 -29.70
C GLY A 48 -0.51 19.21 -29.70
N GLU A 49 0.53 18.45 -30.07
CA GLU A 49 0.55 17.00 -30.13
C GLU A 49 0.68 16.38 -28.72
N ILE A 50 0.22 15.13 -28.57
CA ILE A 50 0.39 14.36 -27.33
C ILE A 50 1.61 13.47 -27.49
N GLU A 51 2.55 13.60 -26.57
CA GLU A 51 3.75 12.79 -26.49
C GLU A 51 3.65 11.84 -25.29
N GLU A 52 4.07 10.58 -25.48
CA GLU A 52 4.17 9.58 -24.43
C GLU A 52 5.59 9.56 -23.86
N VAL A 53 5.72 9.87 -22.57
CA VAL A 53 7.00 10.00 -21.88
C VAL A 53 7.05 9.01 -20.72
N TRP A 54 8.09 8.17 -20.67
CA TRP A 54 8.34 7.31 -19.53
C TRP A 54 8.86 8.13 -18.35
N THR A 55 8.29 7.91 -17.16
CA THR A 55 8.68 8.63 -15.94
C THR A 55 10.01 8.16 -15.35
N GLY A 56 10.47 6.97 -15.73
CA GLY A 56 11.56 6.26 -15.06
C GLY A 56 11.08 5.25 -14.01
N ASP A 57 9.81 5.32 -13.63
CA ASP A 57 9.18 4.41 -12.67
C ASP A 57 8.31 3.36 -13.37
N TYR A 58 7.81 2.42 -12.56
CA TYR A 58 6.95 1.33 -12.99
C TYR A 58 5.61 1.37 -12.27
N VAL A 59 4.57 0.95 -12.97
CA VAL A 59 3.23 0.85 -12.41
C VAL A 59 3.21 -0.32 -11.42
N PHE A 60 2.78 -0.07 -10.19
CA PHE A 60 2.45 -1.14 -9.26
C PHE A 60 1.11 -1.76 -9.66
N GLU A 61 1.14 -3.01 -10.10
CA GLU A 61 -0.07 -3.74 -10.47
C GLU A 61 -0.58 -4.52 -9.25
N ASN A 62 -1.74 -4.12 -8.74
CA ASN A 62 -2.33 -4.70 -7.54
C ASN A 62 -3.03 -6.02 -7.87
N GLU A 63 -2.24 -7.08 -7.96
CA GLU A 63 -2.70 -8.41 -8.36
C GLU A 63 -3.34 -9.19 -7.20
N TRP A 64 -2.88 -8.92 -5.96
CA TRP A 64 -3.48 -9.50 -4.76
C TRP A 64 -3.42 -8.51 -3.60
N GLN A 65 -4.44 -8.52 -2.74
CA GLN A 65 -4.52 -7.64 -1.56
C GLN A 65 -5.29 -8.27 -0.40
N SER A 66 -4.97 -7.85 0.82
CA SER A 66 -5.78 -8.11 2.01
C SER A 66 -5.85 -6.85 2.88
N PHE A 67 -7.02 -6.62 3.48
CA PHE A 67 -7.27 -5.42 4.28
C PHE A 67 -8.30 -5.67 5.39
N ARG A 68 -8.18 -4.87 6.44
CA ARG A 68 -9.14 -4.83 7.55
C ARG A 68 -10.28 -3.86 7.21
N THR A 69 -11.47 -4.16 7.70
CA THR A 69 -12.60 -3.24 7.71
C THR A 69 -13.02 -2.93 9.15
N LYS A 70 -13.93 -1.97 9.33
CA LYS A 70 -14.52 -1.70 10.65
C LYS A 70 -15.30 -2.90 11.20
N LYS A 71 -15.88 -3.74 10.32
CA LYS A 71 -16.69 -4.90 10.69
C LYS A 71 -15.83 -6.16 10.87
N ASP A 72 -14.84 -6.34 10.01
CA ASP A 72 -13.94 -7.47 10.02
C ASP A 72 -12.50 -6.98 10.20
N ARG A 73 -11.97 -7.26 11.39
CA ARG A 73 -10.60 -6.92 11.76
C ARG A 73 -9.65 -8.09 11.52
N SER A 74 -9.99 -9.07 10.68
CA SER A 74 -9.05 -10.11 10.24
C SER A 74 -8.13 -9.59 9.12
N LEU A 75 -6.95 -10.20 8.96
CA LEU A 75 -6.01 -9.86 7.89
C LEU A 75 -5.32 -11.16 7.45
N GLU A 76 -5.38 -11.46 6.16
CA GLU A 76 -4.66 -12.59 5.59
C GLU A 76 -3.18 -12.25 5.49
N LEU A 77 -2.31 -13.10 6.00
CA LEU A 77 -0.85 -12.89 5.99
C LEU A 77 -0.14 -13.73 4.91
N LYS A 78 -0.92 -14.40 4.05
CA LYS A 78 -0.43 -15.20 2.94
C LYS A 78 -1.18 -14.76 1.70
N SER A 79 -0.44 -14.46 0.64
CA SER A 79 -1.03 -14.14 -0.65
C SER A 79 -1.57 -15.39 -1.33
N ALA A 80 -2.28 -15.19 -2.44
CA ALA A 80 -2.51 -16.26 -3.39
C ALA A 80 -1.18 -16.82 -3.95
N PHE A 81 -1.22 -18.06 -4.43
CA PHE A 81 -0.15 -18.65 -5.23
C PHE A 81 -0.31 -18.24 -6.70
N VAL A 82 0.79 -17.89 -7.34
CA VAL A 82 0.83 -17.55 -8.77
C VAL A 82 1.84 -18.48 -9.45
N GLU A 83 1.37 -19.22 -10.44
CA GLU A 83 2.24 -19.98 -11.33
C GLU A 83 2.97 -19.02 -12.27
N ARG A 84 4.26 -19.25 -12.48
CA ARG A 84 5.08 -18.43 -13.38
C ARG A 84 6.06 -19.27 -14.16
N VAL A 85 6.51 -18.70 -15.27
CA VAL A 85 7.63 -19.25 -16.02
C VAL A 85 8.91 -19.17 -15.18
N PRO A 86 9.77 -20.20 -15.20
CA PRO A 86 11.08 -20.17 -14.53
C PRO A 86 11.91 -18.96 -14.98
N GLY A 87 12.70 -18.40 -14.07
CA GLY A 87 13.50 -17.21 -14.33
C GLY A 87 13.62 -16.29 -13.13
N ARG A 88 14.14 -15.08 -13.34
CA ARG A 88 14.20 -14.02 -12.32
C ARG A 88 13.02 -13.06 -12.52
N CYS A 89 12.34 -12.71 -11.43
CA CYS A 89 11.40 -11.60 -11.42
C CYS A 89 11.56 -10.79 -10.14
N LYS A 90 10.91 -9.63 -10.08
CA LYS A 90 10.82 -8.82 -8.87
C LYS A 90 9.39 -8.84 -8.37
N VAL A 91 9.20 -9.19 -7.12
CA VAL A 91 7.90 -9.10 -6.43
C VAL A 91 7.92 -7.84 -5.59
N ALA A 92 6.91 -6.98 -5.74
CA ALA A 92 6.75 -5.81 -4.89
C ALA A 92 5.63 -6.05 -3.88
N VAL A 93 5.91 -5.79 -2.61
CA VAL A 93 4.94 -5.86 -1.51
C VAL A 93 4.73 -4.46 -0.96
N LYS A 94 3.47 -4.01 -0.95
CA LYS A 94 3.08 -2.72 -0.40
C LYS A 94 2.27 -2.92 0.88
N VAL A 95 2.64 -2.24 1.96
CA VAL A 95 1.97 -2.32 3.27
C VAL A 95 1.54 -0.92 3.68
N VAL A 96 0.32 -0.78 4.19
CA VAL A 96 -0.23 0.46 4.74
C VAL A 96 -0.61 0.21 6.21
N ASP A 97 -0.08 1.06 7.08
CA ASP A 97 -0.33 0.98 8.51
C ASP A 97 -1.67 1.64 8.91
N ILE A 98 -2.06 1.51 10.18
CA ILE A 98 -3.28 2.10 10.75
C ILE A 98 -3.30 3.64 10.76
N PHE A 99 -2.16 4.29 10.53
CA PHE A 99 -2.05 5.74 10.38
C PHE A 99 -2.08 6.18 8.91
N GLY A 100 -2.16 5.22 7.98
CA GLY A 100 -2.17 5.46 6.55
C GLY A 100 -0.79 5.63 5.93
N ASN A 101 0.30 5.39 6.67
CA ASN A 101 1.64 5.43 6.06
C ASN A 101 1.83 4.17 5.23
N ASP A 102 2.27 4.35 3.98
CA ASP A 102 2.62 3.25 3.10
C ASP A 102 4.12 2.99 3.04
N THR A 103 4.49 1.74 2.85
CA THR A 103 5.87 1.32 2.57
C THR A 103 5.83 0.21 1.53
N MET A 104 6.75 0.27 0.58
CA MET A 104 6.91 -0.75 -0.46
C MET A 104 8.27 -1.43 -0.32
N LYS A 105 8.29 -2.76 -0.47
CA LYS A 105 9.52 -3.55 -0.54
C LYS A 105 9.53 -4.38 -1.82
N ILE A 106 10.59 -4.22 -2.60
CA ILE A 106 10.84 -5.03 -3.79
C ILE A 106 11.78 -6.17 -3.39
N ILE A 107 11.42 -7.39 -3.81
CA ILE A 107 12.12 -8.62 -3.51
C ILE A 107 12.41 -9.31 -4.83
N GLU A 108 13.68 -9.58 -5.09
CA GLU A 108 14.06 -10.37 -6.26
C GLU A 108 13.88 -11.86 -5.96
N VAL A 109 13.19 -12.57 -6.85
CA VAL A 109 12.85 -13.99 -6.69
C VAL A 109 13.26 -14.76 -7.94
N THR A 110 13.96 -15.88 -7.73
CA THR A 110 14.25 -16.87 -8.77
C THR A 110 13.39 -18.10 -8.52
N VAL A 111 12.63 -18.52 -9.54
CA VAL A 111 11.81 -19.74 -9.55
C VAL A 111 12.36 -20.69 -10.60
#